data_AF-U4QYE1-F1
#
_entry.id   AF-U4QYE1-F1
#
_cell.length_a   1.000
_cell.length_b   1.000
_cell.length_c   1.000
_cell.angle_alpha   90.00
_cell.angle_beta   90.00
_cell.angle_gamma   90.00
#
_symmetry.space_group_name_H-M   'P 1'
#
loop_
_entity.id
_entity.type
_entity.pdbx_description
1 polymer ?
#
loop_
_entity_poly.entity_id
_entity_poly.type
_entity_poly.pdbx_seq_one_letter_code
_entity_poly.pdbx_strand_id
1 'polypeptide(L)' 'MAEPKRCKECNCTFQYVTSEQLCLSCSQKNESEFRRIKEFLKDNPKSSVSMVATSLEINVSHIQKYIDEGRLEIVDK' A
#
# COMPACT_ATOMS: atom_id res chain seq x y z
N MET A 1 27.66 -16.66 1.68
CA MET A 1 27.42 -15.36 2.33
C MET A 1 26.28 -14.70 1.58
N ALA A 2 25.10 -14.55 2.18
CA ALA A 2 23.96 -13.95 1.50
C ALA A 2 24.07 -12.43 1.61
N GLU A 3 24.30 -11.76 0.48
CA GLU A 3 24.30 -10.30 0.43
C GLU A 3 22.87 -9.79 0.70
N PRO A 4 22.64 -9.00 1.76
CA PRO A 4 21.32 -8.47 2.04
C PRO A 4 20.98 -7.40 1.00
N LYS A 5 19.93 -7.65 0.21
CA LYS A 5 19.40 -6.66 -0.74
C LYS A 5 18.52 -5.66 0.00
N ARG A 6 18.47 -4.42 -0.47
CA ARG A 6 17.69 -3.34 0.15
C ARG A 6 16.41 -3.09 -0.63
N CYS A 7 15.32 -2.84 0.09
CA CYS A 7 14.04 -2.47 -0.52
C CYS A 7 14.06 -1.05 -1.00
N LYS A 8 13.52 -0.80 -2.20
CA LYS A 8 13.34 0.58 -2.68
C LYS A 8 12.22 1.34 -1.97
N GLU A 9 11.22 0.63 -1.41
CA GLU A 9 10.12 1.27 -0.68
C GLU A 9 10.41 1.41 0.82
N CYS A 10 10.71 0.30 1.50
CA CYS A 10 10.87 0.29 2.96
C CYS A 10 12.32 0.43 3.42
N ASN A 11 13.29 0.53 2.51
CA ASN A 11 14.73 0.59 2.79
C ASN A 11 15.28 -0.55 3.69
N CYS A 12 14.46 -1.58 3.92
CA CYS A 12 14.73 -2.70 4.79
C CYS A 12 15.64 -3.71 4.06
N THR A 13 16.59 -4.30 4.78
CA THR A 13 17.46 -5.35 4.26
C THR A 13 16.74 -6.70 4.27
N PHE A 14 16.65 -7.34 3.12
CA PHE A 14 16.02 -8.63 2.94
C PHE A 14 16.82 -9.53 2.00
N GLN A 15 16.67 -10.84 2.17
CA GLN A 15 17.44 -11.85 1.43
C GLN A 15 16.72 -12.34 0.15
N TYR A 16 15.43 -12.06 0.01
CA TYR A 16 14.57 -12.54 -1.08
C TYR A 16 13.86 -11.38 -1.82
N VAL A 17 14.28 -11.10 -3.06
CA VAL A 17 13.66 -10.11 -3.97
C VAL A 17 12.57 -10.79 -4.78
N THR A 18 11.38 -10.20 -4.81
CA THR A 18 10.39 -10.49 -5.87
C THR A 18 10.74 -9.71 -7.14
N SER A 19 10.12 -10.01 -8.28
CA SER A 19 10.41 -9.41 -9.60
C SER A 19 10.45 -7.87 -9.61
N GLU A 20 9.81 -7.19 -8.66
CA GLU A 20 9.71 -5.73 -8.56
C GLU A 20 10.76 -5.05 -7.66
N GLN A 21 11.84 -5.74 -7.27
CA GLN A 21 12.87 -5.18 -6.35
C GLN A 21 12.29 -4.74 -4.98
N LEU A 22 11.12 -5.26 -4.64
CA LEU A 22 10.45 -5.06 -3.36
C LEU A 22 10.66 -6.28 -2.47
N CYS A 23 10.72 -6.04 -1.17
CA CYS A 23 10.79 -7.13 -0.20
C CYS A 23 9.43 -7.83 -0.10
N LEU A 24 9.45 -9.11 0.26
CA LEU A 24 8.23 -9.90 0.43
C LEU A 24 7.25 -9.23 1.43
N SER A 25 7.77 -8.57 2.46
CA SER A 25 6.97 -7.85 3.45
C SER A 25 6.31 -6.59 2.88
N CYS A 26 6.98 -5.84 2.01
CA CYS A 26 6.42 -4.66 1.36
C CYS A 26 5.35 -5.08 0.33
N SER A 27 5.59 -6.17 -0.42
CA SER A 27 4.58 -6.74 -1.32
C SER A 27 3.33 -7.23 -0.56
N GLN A 28 3.50 -8.00 0.54
CA GLN A 28 2.38 -8.43 1.37
C GLN A 28 1.67 -7.27 2.07
N LYS A 29 2.42 -6.23 2.49
CA LYS A 29 1.81 -5.01 3.02
C LYS A 29 0.94 -4.36 1.96
N ASN A 30 1.46 -4.08 0.77
CA ASN A 30 0.67 -3.45 -0.29
C ASN A 30 -0.62 -4.24 -0.57
N GLU A 31 -0.56 -5.57 -0.61
CA GLU A 31 -1.75 -6.41 -0.81
C GLU A 31 -2.73 -6.36 0.39
N SER A 32 -2.22 -6.39 1.61
CA SER A 32 -3.02 -6.29 2.85
C SER A 32 -3.70 -4.93 2.97
N GLU A 33 -2.95 -3.86 2.70
CA GLU A 33 -3.44 -2.50 2.72
C GLU A 33 -4.50 -2.32 1.63
N PHE A 34 -4.26 -2.81 0.41
CA PHE A 34 -5.24 -2.78 -0.67
C PHE A 34 -6.55 -3.49 -0.28
N ARG A 35 -6.46 -4.67 0.33
CA ARG A 35 -7.62 -5.39 0.82
C ARG A 35 -8.37 -4.61 1.90
N ARG A 36 -7.65 -4.03 2.86
CA ARG A 36 -8.25 -3.22 3.93
C ARG A 36 -8.90 -1.96 3.39
N ILE A 37 -8.25 -1.23 2.47
CA ILE A 37 -8.86 -0.05 1.84
C ILE A 37 -10.15 -0.45 1.11
N LYS A 38 -10.15 -1.59 0.42
CA LYS A 38 -11.34 -2.09 -0.29
C LYS A 38 -12.48 -2.43 0.68
N GLU A 39 -12.20 -3.08 1.80
CA GLU A 39 -13.20 -3.32 2.85
C GLU A 39 -13.68 -2.02 3.49
N PHE A 40 -12.77 -1.08 3.74
CA PHE A 40 -13.09 0.22 4.31
C PHE A 40 -14.01 1.04 3.41
N LEU A 41 -13.74 1.05 2.09
CA LEU A 41 -14.61 1.67 1.09
C LEU A 41 -15.98 0.99 0.98
N LYS A 42 -16.03 -0.33 1.19
CA LYS A 42 -17.27 -1.10 1.14
C LYS A 42 -18.18 -0.80 2.33
N ASP A 43 -17.60 -0.65 3.51
CA ASP A 43 -18.31 -0.30 4.75
C ASP A 43 -18.61 1.21 4.82
N ASN A 44 -17.70 2.02 4.28
CA ASN A 44 -17.75 3.47 4.30
C ASN A 44 -17.62 4.01 2.87
N PRO A 45 -18.71 4.03 2.08
CA PRO A 45 -18.71 4.47 0.69
C PRO A 45 -18.38 5.95 0.50
N LYS A 46 -18.24 6.72 1.59
CA LYS A 46 -17.84 8.14 1.60
C LYS A 46 -16.46 8.38 2.24
N SER A 47 -15.65 7.33 2.40
CA SER A 47 -14.35 7.47 3.04
C SER A 47 -13.37 8.25 2.19
N SER A 48 -12.86 9.36 2.71
CA SER A 48 -11.82 10.13 2.05
C SER A 48 -10.43 9.48 2.23
N VAL A 49 -9.52 9.80 1.31
CA VAL A 49 -8.09 9.46 1.35
C VAL A 49 -7.47 9.64 2.74
N SER A 50 -7.75 10.76 3.39
CA SER A 50 -7.20 11.09 4.71
C SER A 50 -7.69 10.16 5.82
N MET A 51 -8.95 9.68 5.72
CA MET A 51 -9.55 8.79 6.70
C MET A 51 -8.97 7.39 6.57
N VAL A 52 -8.87 6.89 5.33
CA VAL A 52 -8.20 5.63 5.00
C VAL A 52 -6.73 5.66 5.43
N ALA A 53 -6.01 6.75 5.14
CA ALA A 53 -4.62 6.95 5.55
C ALA A 53 -4.44 6.88 7.06
N THR A 54 -5.36 7.49 7.82
CA THR A 54 -5.29 7.53 9.28
C THR A 54 -5.68 6.19 9.89
N SER A 55 -6.71 5.52 9.35
CA SER A 55 -7.18 4.22 9.85
C SER A 55 -6.21 3.07 9.54
N LEU A 56 -5.51 3.13 8.41
CA LEU A 56 -4.59 2.09 7.96
C LEU A 56 -3.12 2.45 8.22
N GLU A 57 -2.85 3.65 8.74
CA GLU A 57 -1.50 4.20 8.93
C GLU A 57 -0.68 4.21 7.63
N ILE A 58 -1.36 4.47 6.50
CA ILE A 58 -0.73 4.60 5.18
C ILE A 58 -0.49 6.08 4.90
N ASN A 59 0.60 6.37 4.20
CA ASN A 59 0.85 7.73 3.75
C ASN A 59 -0.22 8.19 2.76
N VAL A 60 -0.83 9.35 3.00
CA VAL A 60 -1.86 9.94 2.11
C VAL A 60 -1.33 10.05 0.67
N SER A 61 -0.05 10.39 0.51
CA SER A 61 0.62 10.49 -0.80
C SER A 61 0.68 9.15 -1.56
N HIS A 62 0.82 8.03 -0.85
CA HIS A 62 0.79 6.69 -1.47
C HIS A 62 -0.63 6.35 -1.92
N ILE A 63 -1.62 6.61 -1.07
CA ILE A 63 -3.03 6.32 -1.41
C ILE A 63 -3.49 7.21 -2.56
N GLN A 64 -3.12 8.48 -2.55
CA GLN A 64 -3.42 9.42 -3.62
C GLN A 64 -2.84 8.94 -4.95
N LYS A 65 -1.60 8.42 -4.97
CA LYS A 65 -1.03 7.77 -6.16
C LYS A 65 -1.82 6.55 -6.61
N TYR A 66 -2.28 5.70 -5.69
CA TYR A 66 -3.06 4.52 -6.06
C TYR A 66 -4.42 4.86 -6.70
N ILE A 67 -5.01 5.98 -6.31
CA ILE A 67 -6.25 6.50 -6.90
C ILE A 67 -5.98 7.14 -8.26
N ASP A 68 -4.90 7.92 -8.35
CA ASP A 68 -4.45 8.57 -9.58
C ASP A 68 -4.10 7.55 -10.68
N GLU A 69 -3.47 6.43 -10.30
CA GLU A 69 -3.24 5.28 -11.19
C GLU A 69 -4.53 4.48 -11.53
N GLY A 70 -5.68 4.86 -10.98
CA GLY A 70 -6.97 4.21 -11.25
C GLY A 70 -7.09 2.79 -10.67
N ARG A 71 -6.17 2.38 -9.78
CA ARG A 71 -6.23 1.06 -9.12
C ARG A 71 -7.18 1.07 -7.92
N LEU A 72 -7.52 2.24 -7.40
CA LEU A 72 -8.47 2.42 -6.31
C LEU A 72 -9.54 3.46 -6.67
N GLU A 73 -10.81 3.04 -6.64
CA GLU A 73 -11.95 3.95 -6.71
C GLU A 73 -12.34 4.37 -5.29
N ILE A 74 -12.05 5.63 -4.94
CA ILE A 74 -12.74 6.29 -3.84
C ILE A 74 -13.96 6.97 -4.44
N VAL A 75 -15.16 6.55 -4.03
CA VAL A 75 -16.40 7.20 -4.44
C VAL A 75 -16.60 8.44 -3.58
N ASP A 76 -16.08 9.58 -4.02
CA ASP A 76 -16.46 10.89 -3.50
C ASP A 76 -17.67 11.38 -4.31
N LYS A 77 -18.84 11.51 -3.68
CA LYS A 77 -20.02 12.12 -4.30
C LYS A 77 -20.82 12.95 -3.30
#